data_AF-A0AAW0IIF9-F1
#
_entry.id   AF-A0AAW0IIF9-F1
#
_cell.length_a   1.000
_cell.length_b   1.000
_cell.length_c   1.000
_cell.angle_alpha   90.00
_cell.angle_beta   90.00
_cell.angle_gamma   90.00
#
_symmetry.space_group_name_H-M   'P 1'
#
loop_
_entity.id
_entity.type
_entity.pdbx_description
1 polymer ?
#
loop_
_entity_poly.entity_id
_entity_poly.type
_entity_poly.pdbx_seq_one_letter_code
_entity_poly.pdbx_strand_id
1 'polypeptide(L)'
;MACFLSFTVFTLYFTHFSIFFNTINGVFIEEVVEDIAIKRDDKMTHLHFYFHDIVGGKNPSVVRIAGPPDSFIGNFGNTMMADDPLTEGQNPHQNLLEKLKASMPWLLKTIWHCLWL
;
A
#
# COMPACT_ATOMS: atom_id res chain seq x y z
N MET A 1 -41.27 32.39 7.80
CA MET A 1 -41.72 31.43 6.76
C MET A 1 -40.68 31.21 5.64
N ALA A 2 -39.95 32.23 5.17
CA ALA A 2 -38.93 32.07 4.10
C ALA A 2 -37.70 31.19 4.47
N CYS A 3 -37.30 31.15 5.75
CA CYS A 3 -36.13 30.39 6.20
C CYS A 3 -36.30 28.87 6.08
N PHE A 4 -37.52 28.38 6.34
CA PHE A 4 -37.86 26.96 6.15
C PHE A 4 -37.78 26.55 4.68
N LEU A 5 -38.19 27.43 3.77
CA LEU A 5 -38.15 27.17 2.32
C LEU A 5 -36.71 27.08 1.80
N SER A 6 -35.82 27.97 2.26
CA SER A 6 -34.40 27.95 1.91
C SER A 6 -33.71 26.67 2.41
N PHE A 7 -34.00 26.25 3.65
CA PHE A 7 -33.47 25.00 4.21
C PHE A 7 -33.91 23.78 3.40
N THR A 8 -35.18 23.72 2.97
CA THR A 8 -35.68 22.61 2.14
C THR A 8 -35.03 22.56 0.76
N VAL A 9 -34.73 23.71 0.14
CA VAL A 9 -34.05 23.72 -1.17
C VAL A 9 -32.59 23.26 -1.03
N PHE A 10 -31.91 23.67 0.05
CA PHE A 10 -30.54 23.26 0.32
C PHE A 10 -30.41 21.75 0.54
N THR A 11 -31.33 21.16 1.33
CA THR A 11 -31.31 19.71 1.57
C THR A 11 -31.62 18.92 0.30
N LEU A 12 -32.55 19.39 -0.54
CA LEU A 12 -32.86 18.76 -1.83
C LEU A 12 -31.70 18.83 -2.82
N TYR A 13 -30.96 19.93 -2.86
CA TYR A 13 -29.76 20.05 -3.70
C TYR A 13 -28.67 19.09 -3.23
N PHE A 14 -28.43 19.02 -1.91
CA PHE A 14 -27.40 18.18 -1.33
C PHE A 14 -27.65 16.68 -1.55
N THR A 15 -28.92 16.25 -1.44
CA THR A 15 -29.28 14.84 -1.70
C THR A 15 -29.11 14.49 -3.18
N HIS A 16 -29.52 15.37 -4.10
CA HIS A 16 -29.37 15.13 -5.54
C HIS A 16 -27.90 15.11 -5.97
N PHE A 17 -27.09 16.02 -5.43
CA PHE A 17 -25.64 16.05 -5.65
C PHE A 17 -24.97 14.76 -5.14
N SER A 18 -25.32 14.34 -3.93
CA SER A 18 -24.78 13.10 -3.34
C SER A 18 -25.13 11.87 -4.18
N ILE A 19 -26.38 11.74 -4.63
CA ILE A 19 -26.82 10.64 -5.49
C ILE A 19 -26.06 10.65 -6.81
N PHE A 20 -25.93 11.81 -7.46
CA PHE A 20 -25.20 11.95 -8.73
C PHE A 20 -23.74 11.51 -8.63
N PHE A 21 -23.02 11.95 -7.58
CA PHE A 21 -21.63 11.56 -7.35
C PHE A 21 -21.47 10.06 -7.06
N ASN A 22 -22.37 9.48 -6.27
CA ASN A 22 -22.35 8.04 -6.00
C ASN A 22 -22.63 7.22 -7.27
N THR A 23 -23.58 7.65 -8.11
CA THR A 23 -23.91 6.99 -9.38
C THR A 23 -22.76 7.06 -10.38
N ILE A 24 -22.09 8.21 -10.53
CA ILE A 24 -20.94 8.33 -11.46
C ILE A 24 -19.81 7.41 -11.04
N ASN A 25 -19.47 7.37 -9.75
CA ASN A 25 -18.43 6.47 -9.25
C ASN A 25 -18.81 5.01 -9.49
N GLY A 26 -20.07 4.64 -9.27
CA GLY A 26 -20.57 3.28 -9.56
C GLY A 26 -20.48 2.90 -11.03
N VAL A 27 -20.94 3.77 -11.94
CA VAL A 27 -20.91 3.55 -13.40
C VAL A 27 -19.47 3.45 -13.91
N PHE A 28 -18.58 4.32 -13.43
CA PHE A 28 -17.16 4.28 -13.81
C PHE A 28 -16.47 3.01 -13.31
N ILE A 29 -16.81 2.53 -12.10
CA ILE A 29 -16.26 1.27 -11.57
C ILE A 29 -16.73 0.09 -12.42
N GLU A 30 -18.00 0.05 -12.82
CA GLU A 30 -18.54 -1.04 -13.65
C GLU A 30 -17.88 -1.07 -15.03
N GLU A 31 -17.75 0.08 -15.70
CA GLU A 31 -17.07 0.20 -17.00
C GLU A 31 -15.60 -0.19 -16.91
N VAL A 32 -14.89 0.27 -15.86
CA VAL A 32 -13.50 -0.12 -15.64
C VAL A 32 -13.44 -1.62 -15.39
N VAL A 33 -14.23 -2.17 -14.46
CA VAL A 33 -14.26 -3.61 -14.11
C VAL A 33 -14.53 -4.49 -15.34
N GLU A 34 -15.44 -4.08 -16.21
CA GLU A 34 -15.76 -4.81 -17.44
C GLU A 34 -14.61 -4.74 -18.47
N ASP A 35 -13.96 -3.58 -18.66
CA ASP A 35 -12.77 -3.47 -19.52
C ASP A 35 -11.59 -4.31 -19.00
N ILE A 36 -11.38 -4.37 -17.67
CA ILE A 36 -10.35 -5.25 -17.08
C ILE A 36 -10.75 -6.73 -17.13
N ALA A 37 -12.04 -7.07 -17.05
CA ALA A 37 -12.50 -8.46 -17.15
C ALA A 37 -12.38 -8.98 -18.59
N ILE A 38 -12.70 -8.15 -19.59
CA ILE A 38 -12.59 -8.52 -21.01
C ILE A 38 -11.12 -8.63 -21.46
N LYS A 39 -10.22 -7.83 -20.89
CA LYS A 39 -8.78 -7.86 -21.23
C LYS A 39 -7.95 -8.86 -20.44
N ARG A 40 -8.44 -9.37 -19.31
CA ARG A 40 -7.73 -10.38 -18.53
C ARG A 40 -8.02 -11.76 -19.08
N ASP A 41 -7.16 -12.20 -19.99
CA ASP A 41 -6.81 -13.63 -20.07
C ASP A 41 -6.24 -13.97 -18.68
N ASP A 42 -6.91 -14.81 -17.89
CA ASP A 42 -6.59 -15.13 -16.48
C ASP A 42 -5.24 -15.88 -16.36
N LYS A 43 -4.15 -15.19 -16.71
CA LYS A 43 -2.78 -15.66 -16.52
C LYS A 43 -2.36 -15.35 -15.10
N MET A 44 -2.60 -16.31 -14.22
CA MET A 44 -1.98 -16.30 -12.89
C MET A 44 -0.47 -16.49 -13.04
N THR A 45 0.30 -15.51 -12.55
CA THR A 45 1.75 -15.60 -12.48
C THR A 45 2.14 -15.83 -11.02
N HIS A 46 2.83 -16.93 -10.76
CA HIS A 46 3.36 -17.23 -9.42
C HIS A 46 4.79 -16.72 -9.35
N LEU A 47 5.00 -15.66 -8.58
CA LEU A 47 6.33 -15.09 -8.33
C LEU A 47 6.85 -15.62 -7.00
N HIS A 48 8.07 -16.14 -7.02
CA HIS A 48 8.77 -16.60 -5.81
C HIS A 48 10.14 -15.93 -5.76
N PHE A 49 10.36 -15.16 -4.71
CA PHE A 49 11.60 -14.42 -4.48
C PHE A 49 11.86 -14.27 -2.98
N TYR A 50 13.10 -13.99 -2.64
CA TYR A 50 13.57 -13.81 -1.27
C TYR A 50 13.98 -12.35 -1.03
N PHE A 51 13.56 -11.80 0.11
CA PHE A 51 14.00 -10.50 0.60
C PHE A 51 15.15 -10.66 1.59
N HIS A 52 16.20 -9.85 1.44
CA HIS A 52 17.35 -9.84 2.34
C HIS A 52 17.42 -8.53 3.11
N ASP A 53 16.73 -8.48 4.26
CA ASP A 53 16.69 -7.33 5.15
C ASP A 53 17.98 -7.24 5.99
N ILE A 54 18.93 -6.42 5.54
CA ILE A 54 20.23 -6.22 6.20
C ILE A 54 20.20 -4.91 6.98
N VAL A 55 19.83 -4.99 8.26
CA VAL A 55 19.66 -3.81 9.15
C VAL A 55 21.00 -3.29 9.73
N GLY A 56 22.10 -4.04 9.60
CA GLY A 56 23.39 -3.67 10.20
C GLY A 56 24.61 -4.24 9.47
N GLY A 57 25.81 -3.96 9.99
CA GLY A 57 27.09 -4.38 9.39
C GLY A 57 27.69 -3.34 8.44
N LYS A 58 28.63 -3.76 7.59
CA LYS A 58 29.43 -2.85 6.74
C LYS A 58 28.60 -2.18 5.63
N ASN A 59 27.61 -2.90 5.09
CA ASN A 59 26.75 -2.45 4.00
C ASN A 59 25.28 -2.77 4.34
N PRO A 60 24.61 -1.97 5.21
CA PRO A 60 23.20 -2.17 5.50
C PRO A 60 22.34 -1.84 4.28
N SER A 61 21.29 -2.64 4.03
CA SER A 61 20.27 -2.38 3.02
C SER A 61 19.06 -1.65 3.59
N VAL A 62 18.89 -1.66 4.92
CA VAL A 62 17.81 -0.96 5.60
C VAL A 62 18.35 0.04 6.61
N VAL A 63 17.85 1.28 6.53
CA VAL A 63 18.25 2.38 7.40
C VAL A 63 17.04 3.06 8.03
N ARG A 64 17.18 3.50 9.28
CA ARG A 64 16.15 4.30 9.94
C ARG A 64 16.20 5.73 9.42
N ILE A 65 15.07 6.24 8.95
CA ILE A 65 14.95 7.62 8.44
C ILE A 65 14.14 8.54 9.37
N ALA A 66 13.28 7.98 10.22
CA ALA A 66 12.52 8.73 11.23
C ALA A 66 12.15 7.84 12.43
N GLY A 67 11.75 8.45 13.55
CA GLY A 67 11.24 7.77 14.75
C GLY A 67 11.68 8.44 16.05
N PRO A 68 11.23 7.95 17.22
CA PRO A 68 11.66 8.45 18.54
C PRO A 68 13.14 8.14 18.82
N PRO A 69 13.90 9.02 19.51
CA PRO A 69 15.31 8.81 19.79
C PRO A 69 15.54 7.50 20.56
N ASP A 70 14.69 7.24 21.55
CA ASP A 70 14.62 5.97 22.28
C ASP A 70 13.47 5.14 21.73
N SER A 71 13.76 4.31 20.74
CA SER A 71 12.76 3.35 20.26
C SER A 71 12.54 2.27 21.32
N PHE A 72 11.30 2.07 21.74
CA PHE A 72 10.88 1.04 22.69
C PHE A 72 11.19 -0.38 22.18
N ILE A 73 10.99 -1.39 23.04
CA ILE A 73 11.13 -2.81 22.72
C ILE A 73 10.50 -3.12 21.35
N GLY A 74 11.33 -3.57 20.41
CA GLY A 74 10.89 -3.90 19.06
C GLY A 74 10.71 -2.69 18.13
N ASN A 75 11.51 -1.63 18.26
CA ASN A 75 11.63 -0.55 17.24
C ASN A 75 10.30 0.12 16.82
N PHE A 76 9.28 0.05 17.66
CA PHE A 76 7.97 0.63 17.40
C PHE A 76 8.06 2.14 17.16
N GLY A 77 7.32 2.64 16.17
CA GLY A 77 7.32 4.05 15.79
C GLY A 77 8.50 4.49 14.91
N ASN A 78 9.43 3.58 14.59
CA ASN A 78 10.47 3.88 13.61
C ASN A 78 9.93 3.80 12.18
N THR A 79 10.42 4.68 11.31
CA THR A 79 10.25 4.58 9.86
C THR A 79 11.59 4.17 9.27
N MET A 80 11.58 3.08 8.50
CA MET A 80 12.76 2.52 7.86
C MET A 80 12.65 2.69 6.35
N MET A 81 13.77 2.97 5.69
CA MET A 81 13.95 2.90 4.25
C MET A 81 14.72 1.62 3.92
N ALA A 82 14.19 0.82 3.00
CA ALA A 82 14.80 -0.41 2.51
C ALA A 82 15.23 -0.26 1.04
N ASP A 83 16.41 -0.78 0.71
CA ASP A 83 16.93 -1.02 -0.65
C ASP A 83 17.42 -2.49 -0.75
N ASP A 84 16.52 -3.42 -0.45
CA ASP A 84 16.84 -4.84 -0.29
C ASP A 84 16.97 -5.53 -1.66
N PRO A 85 17.97 -6.41 -1.86
CA PRO A 85 18.05 -7.21 -3.07
C PRO A 85 16.95 -8.27 -3.09
N LEU A 86 16.36 -8.49 -4.27
CA LEU A 86 15.43 -9.58 -4.58
C LEU A 86 16.19 -10.68 -5.32
N THR A 87 16.16 -11.89 -4.78
CA THR A 87 16.85 -13.04 -5.38
C THR A 87 15.92 -14.23 -5.54
N GLU A 88 16.23 -15.12 -6.49
CA GLU A 88 15.51 -16.37 -6.71
C GLU A 88 15.76 -17.42 -5.61
N GLY A 89 16.86 -17.27 -4.85
CA GLY A 89 17.24 -18.20 -3.77
C GLY A 89 17.59 -17.47 -2.48
N GLN A 90 17.70 -18.21 -1.38
CA GLN A 90 18.06 -17.68 -0.06
C GLN A 90 19.50 -17.13 0.02
N ASN A 91 20.36 -17.40 -0.97
CA ASN A 91 21.69 -16.82 -1.01
C ASN A 91 21.66 -15.42 -1.65
N PRO A 92 21.96 -14.34 -0.91
CA PRO A 92 21.88 -12.96 -1.43
C PRO A 92 22.87 -12.64 -2.55
N HIS A 93 23.89 -13.49 -2.75
CA HIS A 93 24.92 -13.34 -3.77
C HIS A 93 24.65 -14.10 -5.07
N GLN A 94 23.55 -14.86 -5.15
CA GLN A 94 23.18 -15.64 -6.34
C GLN A 94 21.91 -15.07 -6.97
N ASN A 95 21.94 -14.89 -8.29
CA ASN A 95 20.80 -14.50 -9.14
C ASN A 95 20.01 -13.30 -8.58
N LEU A 96 20.68 -12.14 -8.53
CA LEU A 96 20.05 -10.86 -8.23
C LEU A 96 19.07 -10.53 -9.36
N LEU A 97 17.78 -10.54 -9.04
CA LEU A 97 16.72 -10.19 -9.97
C LEU A 97 16.66 -8.66 -10.07
N GLU A 98 16.31 -8.02 -8.96
CA GLU A 98 16.09 -6.58 -8.84
C GLU A 98 16.32 -6.09 -7.40
N LYS A 99 16.03 -4.82 -7.12
CA LYS A 99 16.08 -4.24 -5.77
C LYS A 99 14.73 -3.66 -5.39
N LEU A 100 14.24 -4.00 -4.20
CA LEU A 100 13.04 -3.41 -3.62
C LEU A 100 13.40 -2.11 -2.91
N LYS A 101 12.80 -0.99 -3.35
CA LYS A 101 12.84 0.28 -2.61
C LYS A 101 11.50 0.54 -1.94
N ALA A 102 11.50 0.63 -0.62
CA ALA A 102 10.29 0.91 0.13
C ALA A 102 10.60 1.70 1.41
N SER A 103 9.70 2.62 1.78
CA SER A 103 9.68 3.24 3.09
C SER A 103 8.49 2.73 3.87
N MET A 104 8.71 2.08 5.02
CA MET A 104 7.63 1.46 5.79
C MET A 104 7.75 1.81 7.27
N PRO A 105 6.63 2.10 7.96
CA PRO A 105 6.57 2.10 9.41
C PRO A 105 6.92 0.70 9.94
N TRP A 106 7.67 0.64 11.04
CA TRP A 106 8.15 -0.63 11.60
C TRP A 106 7.00 -1.62 11.91
N LEU A 107 5.86 -1.08 12.35
CA LEU A 107 4.61 -1.81 12.61
C LEU A 107 4.11 -2.58 11.38
N LEU A 108 4.18 -1.96 10.19
CA LEU A 108 3.82 -2.60 8.93
C LEU A 108 4.85 -3.64 8.51
N LYS A 109 6.13 -3.45 8.87
CA LYS A 109 7.20 -4.41 8.57
C LYS A 109 7.07 -5.70 9.37
N THR A 110 6.74 -5.63 10.67
CA THR A 110 6.49 -6.83 11.49
C THR A 110 5.27 -7.59 11.00
N ILE A 111 4.19 -6.89 10.64
CA ILE A 111 2.99 -7.52 10.08
C ILE A 111 3.31 -8.20 8.74
N TRP A 112 4.15 -7.57 7.89
CA TRP A 112 4.62 -8.17 6.64
C TRP A 112 5.42 -9.46 6.85
N HIS A 113 6.30 -9.50 7.84
CA HIS A 113 7.05 -10.72 8.21
C HIS A 113 6.14 -11.82 8.79
N CYS A 114 5.10 -11.46 9.56
CA CYS A 114 4.16 -12.42 10.15
C CYS A 114 3.13 -12.96 9.16
N LEU A 115 2.85 -12.27 8.05
CA LEU A 115 1.87 -12.70 7.04
C LEU A 115 2.48 -13.59 5.94
N TRP A 116 3.77 -13.92 6.04
CA TRP A 116 4.54 -14.75 5.10
C TRP A 116 5.18 -15.98 5.76
N LEU A 117 4.68 -16.39 6.93
CA LEU A 117 4.90 -17.69 7.57
C LEU A 117 3.59 -18.47 7.67
#